data_AF-A0AAJ1L6J9-F1
#
_entry.id   AF-A0AAJ1L6J9-F1
#
_cell.length_a   1.000
_cell.length_b   1.000
_cell.length_c   1.000
_cell.angle_alpha   90.00
_cell.angle_beta   90.00
_cell.angle_gamma   90.00
#
_symmetry.space_group_name_H-M   'P 1'
#
loop_
_entity.id
_entity.type
_entity.pdbx_description
1 polymer ?
#
loop_
_entity_poly.entity_id
_entity_poly.type
_entity_poly.pdbx_seq_one_letter_code
_entity_poly.pdbx_strand_id
1 'polypeptide(L)' 'MMKVLLFGDIANRWAVSIERVQELAQIDPIFPGPYILLPSKDALYLEADIIEYEQLHAELSQVYIRGRNLRAFLCGK' A
#
# COMPACT_ATOMS: atom_id res chain seq x y z
N MET A 1 7.46 10.97 -16.32
CA MET A 1 8.31 11.27 -15.16
C MET A 1 7.99 10.24 -14.10
N MET A 2 8.99 9.59 -13.52
CA MET A 2 8.77 8.49 -12.58
C MET A 2 8.44 9.08 -11.20
N LYS A 3 7.25 8.77 -10.67
CA LYS A 3 6.80 9.26 -9.35
C LYS A 3 6.99 8.16 -8.32
N VAL A 4 7.53 8.55 -7.16
CA VAL A 4 7.78 7.67 -6.03
C VAL A 4 6.92 8.08 -4.83
N LEU A 5 6.62 7.13 -3.96
CA LEU A 5 5.76 7.29 -2.79
C LEU A 5 6.48 6.76 -1.54
N LEU A 6 6.36 7.49 -0.43
CA LEU A 6 6.62 6.97 0.90
C LEU A 6 5.41 6.21 1.42
N PHE A 7 5.57 5.43 2.50
CA PHE A 7 4.42 4.83 3.19
C PHE A 7 3.37 5.86 3.62
N GLY A 8 3.78 7.08 3.99
CA GLY A 8 2.84 8.17 4.31
C GLY A 8 1.95 8.55 3.12
N ASP A 9 2.51 8.58 1.92
CA ASP A 9 1.75 8.89 0.70
C ASP A 9 0.75 7.78 0.36
N ILE A 10 1.18 6.53 0.51
CA ILE A 10 0.34 5.34 0.31
C ILE A 10 -0.79 5.30 1.36
N ALA A 11 -0.46 5.56 2.62
CA ALA A 11 -1.42 5.60 3.72
C ALA A 11 -2.49 6.68 3.52
N ASN A 12 -2.06 7.89 3.14
CA ASN A 12 -2.97 8.98 2.79
C ASN A 12 -3.87 8.62 1.60
N ARG A 13 -3.32 8.01 0.56
CA ARG A 13 -4.06 7.56 -0.64
C ARG A 13 -5.12 6.52 -0.29
N TRP A 14 -4.81 5.58 0.61
CA TRP A 14 -5.72 4.50 1.02
C TRP A 14 -6.61 4.89 2.20
N ALA A 15 -6.46 6.09 2.76
CA ALA A 15 -7.13 6.55 3.97
C ALA A 15 -6.96 5.59 5.16
N VAL A 16 -5.73 5.09 5.35
CA VAL A 16 -5.34 4.22 6.47
C VAL A 16 -4.15 4.81 7.22
N SER A 17 -3.74 4.18 8.33
CA SER A 17 -2.54 4.58 9.04
C SER A 17 -1.26 4.03 8.37
N ILE A 18 -0.12 4.66 8.64
CA ILE A 18 1.19 4.23 8.11
C ILE A 18 1.52 2.81 8.60
N GLU A 19 1.23 2.52 9.87
CA GLU A 19 1.47 1.21 10.49
C GLU A 19 0.70 0.12 9.74
N ARG A 20 -0.48 0.44 9.21
CA ARG A 20 -1.29 -0.53 8.47
C ARG A 20 -0.69 -0.87 7.11
N VAL A 21 -0.10 0.11 6.43
CA VAL A 21 0.63 -0.12 5.18
C VAL A 21 1.91 -0.92 5.46
N GLN A 22 2.61 -0.62 6.55
CA GLN A 22 3.79 -1.38 6.97
C GLN A 22 3.47 -2.84 7.31
N GLU A 23 2.38 -3.09 8.03
CA GLU A 23 1.91 -4.44 8.34
C GLU A 23 1.57 -5.19 7.05
N LEU A 24 0.83 -4.55 6.13
CA LEU A 24 0.50 -5.13 4.83
C LEU A 24 1.77 -5.51 4.04
N ALA A 25 2.75 -4.62 3.98
CA ALA A 25 4.04 -4.88 3.32
C ALA A 25 4.83 -6.05 3.94
N GLN A 26 4.55 -6.42 5.20
CA GLN A 26 5.19 -7.56 5.86
C GLN A 26 4.43 -8.87 5.68
N ILE A 27 3.10 -8.83 5.59
CA ILE A 27 2.25 -10.02 5.59
C ILE A 27 1.80 -10.44 4.19
N ASP A 28 1.72 -9.50 3.24
CA ASP A 28 1.32 -9.77 1.87
C ASP A 28 2.56 -9.99 0.98
N PRO A 29 2.81 -11.23 0.50
CA PRO A 29 3.98 -11.56 -0.29
C PRO A 29 3.98 -10.91 -1.68
N ILE A 30 2.84 -10.40 -2.16
CA ILE A 30 2.75 -9.71 -3.45
C ILE A 30 2.70 -8.19 -3.31
N PHE A 31 2.84 -7.66 -2.09
CA PHE A 31 3.02 -6.23 -1.89
C PHE A 31 4.27 -5.73 -2.63
N PRO A 32 4.22 -4.56 -3.30
CA PRO A 32 5.34 -4.04 -4.07
C PRO A 32 6.62 -3.92 -3.23
N GLY A 33 7.74 -4.36 -3.78
CA GLY A 33 9.05 -4.17 -3.16
C GLY A 33 9.44 -2.68 -3.15
N PRO A 34 10.29 -2.24 -2.20
CA PRO A 34 10.82 -0.89 -2.23
C PRO A 34 11.68 -0.69 -3.48
N TYR A 35 11.42 0.39 -4.21
CA TYR A 35 12.25 0.82 -5.34
C TYR A 35 13.60 1.32 -4.87
N ILE A 36 13.60 2.12 -3.79
CA ILE A 36 14.81 2.62 -3.14
C ILE A 36 14.62 2.52 -1.62
N LEU A 37 15.65 2.01 -0.93
CA LEU A 37 15.76 2.11 0.52
C LEU A 37 16.70 3.28 0.86
N LEU A 38 16.18 4.30 1.54
CA LEU A 38 16.96 5.46 1.96
C LEU A 38 17.86 5.12 3.16
N PRO A 39 18.97 5.87 3.37
CA PRO A 39 19.82 5.70 4.56
C PRO A 39 19.08 5.91 5.89
N SER A 40 17.97 6.67 5.87
CA SER A 40 17.05 6.82 7.02
C SER A 40 16.26 5.55 7.34
N LYS A 41 16.37 4.51 6.49
CA LYS A 41 15.56 3.29 6.46
C LYS A 41 14.14 3.46 5.93
N ASP A 42 13.80 4.64 5.43
CA ASP A 42 12.54 4.85 4.73
C ASP A 42 12.56 4.17 3.36
N ALA A 43 11.47 3.51 3.01
CA ALA A 43 11.27 2.87 1.72
C ALA A 43 10.51 3.81 0.77
N LEU A 44 11.03 3.96 -0.45
CA LEU A 44 10.36 4.61 -1.56
C LEU A 44 9.83 3.55 -2.52
N TYR A 45 8.58 3.69 -2.93
CA TYR A 45 7.86 2.79 -3.82
C TYR A 45 7.55 3.48 -5.14
N LEU A 46 7.57 2.77 -6.26
CA LEU A 46 7.09 3.32 -7.52
C LEU A 46 5.57 3.46 -7.47
N GLU A 47 5.05 4.63 -7.87
CA GLU A 47 3.60 4.84 -7.93
C GLU A 47 2.92 3.85 -8.87
N ALA A 48 3.58 3.44 -9.95
CA ALA A 48 3.05 2.46 -10.91
C ALA A 48 2.83 1.08 -10.25
N ASP A 49 3.79 0.60 -9.46
CA ASP A 49 3.68 -0.71 -8.81
C ASP A 49 2.58 -0.70 -7.74
N ILE A 50 2.42 0.41 -7.02
CA ILE A 50 1.30 0.62 -6.08
C ILE A 50 -0.04 0.58 -6.83
N ILE A 51 -0.15 1.23 -8.00
CA ILE A 51 -1.36 1.19 -8.82
C ILE A 51 -1.66 -0.23 -9.33
N GLU A 52 -0.65 -0.96 -9.77
CA GLU A 52 -0.81 -2.35 -10.23
C GLU A 52 -1.29 -3.25 -9.09
N TYR A 53 -0.70 -3.10 -7.90
CA TYR A 53 -1.14 -3.78 -6.69
C TYR A 53 -2.61 -3.45 -6.33
N GLU A 54 -3.01 -2.17 -6.40
CA GLU A 54 -4.41 -1.77 -6.22
C GLU A 54 -5.38 -2.43 -7.21
N GLN A 55 -4.95 -2.64 -8.46
CA GLN A 55 -5.76 -3.28 -9.50
C GLN A 55 -5.92 -4.78 -9.26
N LEU A 56 -4.87 -5.46 -8.80
CA LEU A 56 -4.92 -6.88 -8.41
C LEU A 56 -5.86 -7.08 -7.20
N HIS A 57 -5.96 -6.08 -6.34
CA HIS A 57 -6.82 -6.11 -5.15
C HIS A 57 -7.96 -5.13 -5.29
N ALA A 58 -8.96 -5.46 -6.12
CA ALA A 58 -10.18 -4.68 -6.33
C ALA A 58 -10.91 -4.29 -5.01
N GLU A 59 -10.67 -5.00 -3.92
CA GLU A 59 -11.17 -4.66 -2.59
C GLU A 59 -10.50 -3.39 -2.01
N LEU A 60 -9.21 -3.15 -2.27
CA LEU A 60 -8.48 -1.94 -1.88
C LEU A 60 -9.03 -0.68 -2.57
N SER A 61 -9.41 -0.81 -3.85
CA SER A 61 -10.07 0.29 -4.58
C SER A 61 -11.53 0.49 -4.14
N GLN A 62 -12.22 -0.56 -3.68
CA GLN A 62 -13.58 -0.46 -3.12
C GLN A 62 -13.64 0.02 -1.67
N VAL A 63 -12.57 -0.15 -0.88
CA VAL A 63 -12.45 0.41 0.49
C VAL A 63 -12.68 1.92 0.46
N TYR A 64 -12.13 2.61 -0.54
CA TYR A 64 -12.34 4.04 -0.76
C TYR A 64 -13.79 4.39 -1.17
N ILE A 65 -14.44 3.56 -2.00
CA ILE A 65 -15.78 3.85 -2.55
C ILE A 65 -16.91 3.51 -1.55
N ARG A 66 -16.68 2.61 -0.59
CA ARG A 66 -17.75 2.09 0.29
C ARG A 66 -17.42 2.02 1.78
N GLY A 67 -16.27 2.52 2.23
CA GLY A 67 -15.91 2.55 3.66
C GLY A 67 -15.76 1.16 4.30
N ARG A 68 -15.52 0.10 3.50
CA ARG A 68 -15.29 -1.26 4.03
C ARG A 68 -13.80 -1.42 4.37
N ASN A 69 -13.54 -1.72 5.64
CA ASN A 69 -12.22 -1.72 6.28
C ASN A 69 -11.22 -2.71 5.64
N LEU A 70 -9.99 -2.25 5.37
CA LEU A 70 -8.79 -3.03 4.98
C LEU A 70 -8.52 -4.27 5.88
N ARG A 71 -9.05 -4.25 7.11
CA ARG A 71 -9.09 -5.38 8.06
C ARG A 71 -9.85 -6.57 7.51
N ALA A 72 -10.94 -6.38 6.77
CA ALA A 72 -11.66 -7.49 6.14
C ALA A 72 -10.81 -8.16 5.05
N PHE A 73 -10.11 -7.36 4.24
CA PHE A 73 -9.16 -7.85 3.23
C PHE A 73 -8.03 -8.66 3.88
N LEU A 74 -7.43 -8.16 4.96
CA LEU A 74 -6.28 -8.79 5.62
C LEU A 74 -6.63 -9.91 6.62
N CYS A 75 -7.88 -9.98 7.07
CA CYS A 75 -8.38 -11.06 7.93
C CYS A 75 -9.19 -12.12 7.17
N GLY A 76 -9.35 -11.98 5.85
CA GLY A 76 -10.01 -12.95 5.00
C GLY A 76 -9.19 -14.24 4.86
N LYS A 77 -9.52 -15.23 5.69
CA LYS A 77 -9.32 -16.65 5.40
C LYS A 77 -10.65 -17.25 5.01
#